data_AF-A0A3D3F6L1-F1
#
_entry.id   AF-A0A3D3F6L1-F1
#
_cell.length_a   1.000
_cell.length_b   1.000
_cell.length_c   1.000
_cell.angle_alpha   90.00
_cell.angle_beta   90.00
_cell.angle_gamma   90.00
#
_symmetry.space_group_name_H-M   'P 1'
#
loop_
_entity.id
_entity.type
_entity.pdbx_description
1 polymer ?
#
loop_
_entity_poly.entity_id
_entity_poly.type
_entity_poly.pdbx_seq_one_letter_code
_entity_poly.pdbx_strand_id
1 'polypeptide(L)'
;MPHANKLHTYDWLQDFPEMQSATDMVEVQFKNTRKGYYINSNHIELTQGDMVAVEAIPGHDIGMVTLTGKLVELQMKKNNYREDGNGGLKRVYRLVRASDMEKYEQAKAREHQTMIRSREIADALGLQMKIGDVEFQGDGNKA
;
A
#
# COMPACT_ATOMS: atom_id res chain seq x y z
N MET A 1 -5.49 8.31 -21.02
CA MET A 1 -4.78 7.24 -20.29
C MET A 1 -5.82 6.36 -19.61
N PRO A 2 -5.73 5.01 -19.65
CA PRO A 2 -6.79 4.14 -19.13
C PRO A 2 -6.73 4.11 -17.59
N HIS A 3 -7.71 4.75 -16.95
CA HIS A 3 -7.85 4.83 -15.49
C HIS A 3 -8.66 3.63 -15.00
N ALA A 4 -7.98 2.53 -14.69
CA ALA A 4 -8.64 1.26 -14.35
C ALA A 4 -8.34 0.82 -12.90
N ASN A 5 -8.48 1.72 -11.92
CA ASN A 5 -8.43 1.28 -10.53
C ASN A 5 -9.44 2.03 -9.66
N LYS A 6 -10.31 1.28 -8.95
CA LYS A 6 -11.47 1.76 -8.19
C LYS A 6 -11.11 2.68 -7.01
N LEU A 7 -9.82 2.77 -6.68
CA LEU A 7 -9.25 3.49 -5.53
C LEU A 7 -8.39 4.69 -5.94
N HIS A 8 -8.37 5.03 -7.23
CA HIS A 8 -7.59 6.13 -7.75
C HIS A 8 -8.16 7.47 -7.25
N THR A 9 -7.32 8.26 -6.58
CA THR A 9 -7.65 9.64 -6.22
C THR A 9 -7.06 10.55 -7.29
N TYR A 10 -7.88 11.40 -7.89
CA TYR A 10 -7.41 12.36 -8.90
C TYR A 10 -6.64 13.49 -8.21
N ASP A 11 -5.40 13.69 -8.63
CA ASP A 11 -4.58 14.83 -8.17
C ASP A 11 -4.84 16.05 -9.07
N TRP A 12 -5.76 16.89 -8.62
CA TRP A 12 -6.12 18.14 -9.30
C TRP A 12 -5.18 19.30 -8.95
N LEU A 13 -4.16 19.08 -8.11
CA LEU A 13 -3.16 20.06 -7.72
C LEU A 13 -1.80 19.83 -8.39
N GLN A 14 -1.73 18.90 -9.36
CA GLN A 14 -0.50 18.52 -10.04
C GLN A 14 0.22 19.73 -10.68
N ASP A 15 -0.52 20.75 -11.12
CA ASP A 15 0.02 21.97 -11.75
C ASP A 15 0.59 23.00 -10.75
N PHE A 16 0.51 22.75 -9.43
CA PHE A 16 0.95 23.67 -8.38
C PHE A 16 2.08 23.05 -7.52
N PRO A 17 3.36 23.22 -7.91
CA PRO A 17 4.50 22.63 -7.19
C PRO A 17 4.60 23.05 -5.71
N GLU A 18 4.19 24.29 -5.39
CA GLU A 18 4.18 24.82 -4.03
C GLU A 18 3.24 24.01 -3.10
N MET A 19 2.18 23.43 -3.65
CA MET A 19 1.20 22.64 -2.90
C MET A 19 1.65 21.18 -2.71
N GLN A 20 2.56 20.69 -3.56
CA GLN A 20 3.16 19.36 -3.43
C GLN A 20 4.19 19.31 -2.29
N SER A 21 4.89 20.43 -2.05
CA SER A 21 5.87 20.56 -0.95
C SER A 21 5.25 21.08 0.36
N ALA A 22 3.92 21.21 0.43
CA ALA A 22 3.24 21.77 1.59
C ALA A 22 3.27 20.85 2.84
N THR A 23 3.53 19.56 2.66
CA THR A 23 3.65 18.59 3.75
C THR A 23 4.57 17.44 3.37
N ASP A 24 5.29 16.90 4.34
CA ASP A 24 6.09 15.68 4.20
C ASP A 24 5.25 14.40 4.30
N MET A 25 3.94 14.52 4.52
CA MET A 25 3.03 13.37 4.57
C MET A 25 2.77 12.81 3.17
N VAL A 26 2.76 11.48 3.05
CA VAL A 26 2.44 10.76 1.81
C VAL A 26 1.41 9.66 2.05
N GLU A 27 0.50 9.46 1.09
CA GLU A 27 -0.44 8.34 1.08
C GLU A 27 0.15 7.19 0.25
N VAL A 28 0.34 6.05 0.90
CA VAL A 28 0.86 4.83 0.27
C VAL A 28 -0.24 3.78 0.22
N GLN A 29 -0.50 3.27 -0.97
CA GLN A 29 -1.41 2.17 -1.21
C GLN A 29 -0.64 0.85 -1.29
N PHE A 30 -1.14 -0.15 -0.58
CA PHE A 30 -0.65 -1.52 -0.63
C PHE A 30 -1.57 -2.35 -1.52
N LYS A 31 -1.36 -3.68 -1.50
CA LYS A 31 -2.29 -4.60 -2.16
C LYS A 31 -3.73 -4.37 -1.66
N ASN A 32 -4.69 -4.59 -2.56
CA ASN A 32 -6.12 -4.45 -2.33
C ASN A 32 -6.55 -3.02 -1.96
N THR A 33 -7.34 -2.89 -0.90
CA THR A 33 -7.92 -1.62 -0.44
C THR A 33 -7.13 -0.95 0.68
N ARG A 34 -6.01 -1.55 1.10
CA ARG A 34 -5.23 -1.02 2.23
C ARG A 34 -4.44 0.20 1.80
N LYS A 35 -4.71 1.33 2.46
CA LYS A 35 -3.93 2.57 2.36
C LYS A 35 -3.37 2.92 3.73
N GLY A 36 -2.19 3.51 3.74
CA GLY A 36 -1.56 4.02 4.96
C GLY A 36 -0.94 5.39 4.69
N TYR A 37 -0.79 6.18 5.75
CA TYR A 37 -0.15 7.48 5.71
C TYR A 37 1.22 7.39 6.38
N TYR A 38 2.23 7.96 5.72
CA TYR A 38 3.62 7.87 6.13
C TYR A 38 4.29 9.23 6.01
N ILE A 39 5.26 9.50 6.88
CA ILE A 39 6.06 10.73 6.80
C ILE A 39 7.35 10.47 6.00
N ASN A 40 7.65 11.35 5.07
CA ASN A 40 8.88 11.37 4.29
C ASN A 40 9.98 12.14 5.02
N SER A 41 10.47 11.59 6.14
CA SER A 41 11.51 12.25 6.97
C SER A 41 12.85 12.44 6.24
N ASN A 42 13.08 11.72 5.15
CA ASN A 42 14.31 11.79 4.37
C ASN A 42 14.22 12.78 3.19
N HIS A 43 13.08 13.48 3.04
CA HIS A 43 12.80 14.40 1.93
C HIS A 43 13.16 13.82 0.56
N ILE A 44 12.83 12.54 0.36
CA ILE A 44 13.02 11.86 -0.92
C ILE A 44 12.06 12.50 -1.93
N GLU A 45 12.50 12.75 -3.15
CA GLU A 45 11.61 13.18 -4.23
C GLU A 45 10.65 12.02 -4.56
N LEU A 46 9.40 12.15 -4.14
CA LEU A 46 8.34 11.16 -4.32
C LEU A 46 7.25 11.72 -5.22
N THR A 47 6.89 10.96 -6.24
CA THR A 47 5.82 11.28 -7.18
C THR A 47 4.72 10.22 -7.13
N GLN A 48 3.53 10.59 -7.60
CA GLN A 48 2.41 9.64 -7.70
C GLN A 48 2.79 8.47 -8.63
N GLY A 49 2.61 7.25 -8.15
CA GLY A 49 2.97 6.02 -8.86
C GLY A 49 4.32 5.41 -8.44
N ASP A 50 5.13 6.13 -7.67
CA ASP A 50 6.42 5.60 -7.20
C ASP A 50 6.24 4.46 -6.21
N MET A 51 7.06 3.43 -6.36
CA MET A 51 7.10 2.30 -5.43
C MET A 51 8.08 2.60 -4.30
N VAL A 52 7.60 2.55 -3.06
CA VAL A 52 8.35 2.90 -1.85
C VAL A 52 8.35 1.77 -0.82
N ALA A 53 9.45 1.67 -0.10
CA ALA A 53 9.57 0.84 1.10
C ALA A 53 9.27 1.68 2.34
N VAL A 54 8.35 1.20 3.16
CA VAL A 54 7.85 1.91 4.34
C VAL A 54 8.00 1.09 5.61
N GLU A 55 7.93 1.76 6.75
CA GLU A 55 8.01 1.13 8.06
C GLU A 55 6.81 0.20 8.36
N ALA A 56 7.13 -1.03 8.77
CA ALA A 56 6.18 -2.03 9.20
C ALA A 56 6.74 -2.81 10.39
N ILE A 57 5.86 -3.43 11.19
CA ILE A 57 6.26 -4.16 12.39
C ILE A 57 5.84 -5.62 12.22
N PRO A 58 6.79 -6.59 12.14
CA PRO A 58 8.24 -6.42 11.98
C PRO A 58 8.66 -6.13 10.53
N GLY A 59 9.70 -5.31 10.33
CA GLY A 59 10.37 -5.17 9.03
C GLY A 59 9.96 -3.94 8.22
N HIS A 60 9.71 -4.14 6.92
CA HIS A 60 9.36 -3.08 5.97
C HIS A 60 8.28 -3.61 5.03
N ASP A 61 7.38 -2.75 4.60
CA ASP A 61 6.33 -3.07 3.63
C ASP A 61 6.57 -2.30 2.32
N ILE A 62 6.03 -2.82 1.22
CA ILE A 62 6.22 -2.24 -0.11
C ILE A 62 4.86 -1.77 -0.62
N GLY A 63 4.77 -0.50 -0.95
CA GLY A 63 3.56 0.12 -1.47
C GLY A 63 3.83 1.16 -2.54
N MET A 64 2.77 1.59 -3.20
CA MET A 64 2.78 2.60 -4.24
C MET A 64 2.31 3.94 -3.66
N VAL A 65 3.03 5.01 -3.95
CA VAL A 65 2.61 6.38 -3.62
C VAL A 65 1.39 6.71 -4.46
N THR A 66 0.31 7.10 -3.78
CA THR A 66 -0.96 7.46 -4.43
C THR A 66 -1.27 8.93 -4.34
N LEU A 67 -0.81 9.62 -3.29
CA LEU A 67 -0.93 11.06 -3.11
C LEU A 67 0.27 11.61 -2.34
N THR A 68 0.65 12.84 -2.67
CA THR A 68 1.66 13.64 -1.98
C THR A 68 1.12 15.05 -1.71
N GLY A 69 1.79 15.82 -0.86
CA GLY A 69 1.45 17.22 -0.60
C GLY A 69 0.07 17.43 0.04
N LYS A 70 -0.54 18.59 -0.22
CA LYS A 70 -1.73 19.06 0.51
C LYS A 70 -2.94 18.12 0.43
N LEU A 71 -3.04 17.30 -0.62
CA LEU A 71 -4.12 16.32 -0.77
C LEU A 71 -4.08 15.23 0.29
N VAL A 72 -2.88 14.90 0.78
CA VAL A 72 -2.72 13.88 1.84
C VAL A 72 -3.39 14.36 3.12
N GLU A 73 -3.19 15.62 3.52
CA GLU A 73 -3.87 16.20 4.69
C GLU A 73 -5.40 16.17 4.56
N LEU A 74 -5.93 16.44 3.36
CA LEU A 74 -7.37 16.38 3.10
C LEU A 74 -7.91 14.96 3.23
N GLN A 75 -7.17 13.97 2.72
CA GLN A 75 -7.56 12.55 2.84
C GLN A 75 -7.44 12.04 4.28
N MET A 76 -6.40 12.44 5.00
CA MET A 76 -6.25 12.12 6.42
C MET A 76 -7.44 12.65 7.23
N LYS A 77 -7.85 13.90 6.99
CA LYS A 77 -9.04 14.50 7.62
C LYS A 77 -10.32 13.76 7.24
N LYS A 78 -10.51 13.46 5.96
CA LYS A 78 -11.70 12.73 5.46
C LYS A 78 -11.81 11.34 6.06
N ASN A 79 -10.68 10.64 6.21
CA ASN A 79 -10.63 9.28 6.71
C ASN A 79 -10.50 9.22 8.25
N ASN A 80 -10.67 10.35 8.95
CA ASN A 80 -10.50 10.46 10.41
C ASN A 80 -9.23 9.76 10.91
N TYR A 81 -8.11 9.96 10.19
CA TYR A 81 -6.85 9.36 10.55
C TYR A 81 -6.44 9.82 11.95
N ARG A 82 -6.13 8.83 12.80
CA ARG A 82 -5.56 9.05 14.13
C ARG A 82 -4.16 8.46 14.13
N GLU A 83 -3.21 9.24 14.61
CA GLU A 83 -1.86 8.74 14.85
C GLU A 83 -1.95 7.57 15.83
N ASP A 84 -1.33 6.45 15.47
CA ASP A 84 -1.41 5.22 16.27
C ASP A 84 -0.79 5.51 17.65
N GLY A 85 -1.60 5.47 18.70
CA GLY A 85 -1.25 5.93 20.05
C GLY A 85 -0.08 5.18 20.71
N ASN A 86 0.44 4.13 20.07
CA ASN A 86 1.52 3.28 20.56
C ASN A 86 2.79 3.27 19.68
N GLY A 87 2.84 4.01 18.55
CA GLY A 87 3.94 3.84 17.59
C GLY A 87 4.39 5.08 16.82
N GLY A 88 3.73 6.23 16.98
CA GLY A 88 4.08 7.45 16.24
C GLY A 88 3.82 7.35 14.73
N LEU A 89 4.23 8.38 14.00
CA LEU A 89 4.13 8.44 12.53
C LEU A 89 5.12 7.47 11.87
N LYS A 90 4.59 6.49 11.14
CA LYS A 90 5.38 5.56 10.34
C LYS A 90 6.09 6.29 9.21
N ARG A 91 7.31 5.85 8.89
CA ARG A 91 8.20 6.56 7.95
C ARG A 91 8.32 5.87 6.59
N VAL A 92 8.54 6.67 5.55
CA VAL A 92 9.07 6.18 4.27
C VAL A 92 10.58 6.06 4.38
N TYR A 93 11.12 4.89 4.04
CA TYR A 93 12.56 4.67 4.12
C TYR A 93 13.29 5.04 2.83
N ARG A 94 12.80 4.53 1.69
CA ARG A 94 13.46 4.64 0.38
C ARG A 94 12.53 4.27 -0.76
N LEU A 95 12.93 4.64 -1.98
CA LEU A 95 12.43 4.03 -3.20
C LEU A 95 12.78 2.53 -3.23
N VAL A 96 11.88 1.74 -3.81
CA VAL A 96 12.02 0.29 -3.94
C VAL A 96 13.27 -0.05 -4.75
N ARG A 97 14.09 -0.97 -4.22
CA ARG A 97 15.21 -1.55 -4.95
C ARG A 97 14.75 -2.74 -5.78
N ALA A 98 15.52 -3.14 -6.79
CA ALA A 98 15.23 -4.33 -7.59
C ALA A 98 14.97 -5.58 -6.73
N SER A 99 15.78 -5.77 -5.68
CA SER A 99 15.62 -6.88 -4.72
C SER A 99 14.29 -6.85 -3.94
N ASP A 100 13.76 -5.66 -3.68
CA ASP A 100 12.48 -5.47 -2.99
C ASP A 100 11.32 -5.76 -3.97
N MET A 101 11.47 -5.37 -5.24
CA MET A 101 10.51 -5.68 -6.31
C MET A 101 10.40 -7.19 -6.56
N GLU A 102 11.52 -7.91 -6.63
CA GLU A 102 11.52 -9.37 -6.79
C GLU A 102 10.77 -10.06 -5.65
N LYS A 103 10.96 -9.60 -4.40
CA LYS A 103 10.21 -10.14 -3.25
C LYS A 103 8.71 -9.84 -3.36
N TYR A 104 8.36 -8.64 -3.81
CA TYR A 104 6.96 -8.26 -4.01
C TYR A 104 6.27 -9.15 -5.06
N GLU A 105 6.94 -9.42 -6.18
CA GLU A 105 6.45 -10.32 -7.23
C GLU A 105 6.36 -11.77 -6.75
N GLN A 106 7.39 -12.27 -6.06
CA GLN A 106 7.37 -13.62 -5.48
C GLN A 106 6.24 -13.79 -4.47
N ALA A 107 5.99 -12.80 -3.62
CA ALA A 107 4.86 -12.81 -2.68
C ALA A 107 3.52 -12.86 -3.43
N LYS A 108 3.36 -12.05 -4.48
CA LYS A 108 2.15 -12.03 -5.33
C LYS A 108 1.92 -13.38 -6.03
N ALA A 109 2.97 -14.02 -6.52
CA ALA A 109 2.88 -15.33 -7.16
C ALA A 109 2.45 -16.44 -6.17
N ARG A 110 2.99 -16.42 -4.94
CA ARG A 110 2.61 -17.37 -3.88
C ARG A 110 1.16 -17.21 -3.42
N GLU A 111 0.68 -15.98 -3.30
CA GLU A 111 -0.73 -15.71 -2.97
C GLU A 111 -1.67 -16.23 -4.06
N HIS A 112 -1.34 -15.98 -5.33
CA HIS A 112 -2.15 -16.45 -6.45
C HIS A 112 -2.27 -17.98 -6.49
N GLN A 113 -1.17 -18.69 -6.26
CA GLN A 113 -1.17 -20.15 -6.22
C GLN A 113 -2.00 -20.69 -5.05
N THR A 114 -1.92 -20.04 -3.89
CA THR A 114 -2.71 -20.41 -2.70
C THR A 114 -4.20 -20.18 -2.94
N MET A 115 -4.56 -19.05 -3.55
CA MET A 115 -5.93 -18.74 -3.96
C MET A 115 -6.54 -19.82 -4.86
N ILE A 116 -5.77 -20.32 -5.84
CA ILE A 116 -6.22 -21.40 -6.73
C ILE A 116 -6.47 -22.68 -5.92
N ARG A 117 -5.52 -23.09 -5.08
CA ARG A 117 -5.67 -24.28 -4.23
C ARG A 117 -6.85 -24.19 -3.26
N SER A 118 -7.05 -23.03 -2.64
CA SER A 118 -8.19 -22.83 -1.74
C SER A 118 -9.52 -22.97 -2.48
N ARG A 119 -9.59 -22.51 -3.75
CA ARG A 119 -10.78 -22.69 -4.59
C ARG A 119 -11.02 -24.16 -4.96
N GLU A 120 -9.96 -24.88 -5.31
CA GLU A 120 -10.04 -26.33 -5.61
C GLU A 120 -10.54 -27.11 -4.39
N ILE A 121 -10.07 -26.79 -3.18
CA ILE A 121 -10.52 -27.44 -1.95
C ILE A 121 -11.97 -27.11 -1.62
N ALA A 122 -12.39 -25.84 -1.78
CA ALA A 122 -13.78 -25.44 -1.56
C ALA A 122 -14.75 -26.15 -2.52
N ASP A 123 -14.35 -26.30 -3.79
CA ASP A 123 -15.12 -27.04 -4.80
C ASP A 123 -15.19 -28.54 -4.45
N ALA A 124 -14.07 -29.14 -4.05
CA ALA A 124 -14.01 -30.54 -3.62
C ALA A 124 -14.87 -30.84 -2.37
N LEU A 125 -15.04 -29.86 -1.48
CA LEU A 125 -15.89 -29.94 -0.29
C LEU A 125 -17.35 -29.55 -0.55
N GLY A 126 -17.70 -29.14 -1.77
CA GLY A 126 -19.06 -28.69 -2.12
C GLY A 126 -19.48 -27.38 -1.44
N LEU A 127 -18.52 -26.57 -1.00
CA LEU A 127 -18.78 -25.29 -0.33
C LEU A 127 -19.08 -24.21 -1.39
N GLN A 128 -20.30 -23.67 -1.40
CA GLN A 128 -20.66 -22.52 -2.22
C GLN A 128 -20.06 -21.22 -1.66
N MET A 129 -18.76 -21.01 -1.87
CA MET A 129 -18.04 -19.82 -1.39
C MET A 129 -17.29 -19.10 -2.52
N LYS A 130 -17.28 -17.76 -2.47
CA LYS A 130 -16.42 -16.92 -3.32
C LYS A 130 -15.15 -16.56 -2.56
N ILE A 131 -14.06 -17.25 -2.86
CA ILE A 131 -12.74 -16.90 -2.30
C ILE A 131 -12.19 -15.71 -3.07
N GLY A 132 -12.20 -14.55 -2.40
CA GLY A 132 -11.81 -13.26 -2.95
C GLY A 132 -10.35 -12.88 -2.68
N ASP A 133 -9.80 -13.23 -1.53
CA ASP A 133 -8.48 -12.79 -1.08
C ASP A 133 -7.83 -13.78 -0.11
N VAL A 134 -6.50 -13.88 -0.12
CA VAL A 134 -5.71 -14.72 0.78
C VAL A 134 -4.49 -13.90 1.21
N GLU A 135 -4.46 -13.48 2.47
CA GLU A 135 -3.34 -12.73 3.05
C GLU A 135 -2.48 -13.65 3.93
N PHE A 136 -1.16 -13.65 3.69
CA PHE A 136 -0.20 -14.27 4.58
C PHE A 136 0.29 -13.25 5.61
N GLN A 137 -0.03 -13.46 6.89
CA GLN A 137 0.63 -12.69 7.96
C GLN A 137 2.08 -13.16 8.14
N GLY A 138 2.97 -12.20 8.48
CA GLY A 138 4.44 -12.32 8.48
C GLY A 138 5.07 -13.35 9.43
N ASP A 139 4.28 -14.18 10.10
CA ASP A 139 4.76 -15.29 10.93
C ASP A 139 4.78 -16.64 10.16
N GLY A 140 4.26 -16.68 8.92
CA GLY A 140 4.34 -17.86 8.05
C GLY A 140 3.63 -19.12 8.58
N ASN A 141 2.91 -19.03 9.70
CA ASN A 141 2.51 -20.20 10.47
C ASN A 141 1.03 -20.55 10.39
N LYS A 142 0.27 -20.03 9.41
CA LYS A 142 -1.08 -20.54 9.15
C LYS A 142 -1.56 -20.32 7.72
N ALA A 143 -1.94 -21.44 7.10
CA ALA A 143 -2.95 -21.59 6.06
C ALA A 143 -4.12 -22.39 6.67
#